data_AF-A0A0P9W881-F1
#
_entry.id   AF-A0A0P9W881-F1
#
_cell.length_a   1.000
_cell.length_b   1.000
_cell.length_c   1.000
_cell.angle_alpha   90.00
_cell.angle_beta   90.00
_cell.angle_gamma   90.00
#
_symmetry.space_group_name_H-M   'P 1'
#
loop_
_entity.id
_entity.type
_entity.pdbx_description
1 polymer ?
#
loop_
_entity_poly.entity_id
_entity_poly.type
_entity_poly.pdbx_seq_one_letter_code
_entity_poly.pdbx_strand_id
1 'polypeptide(L)'
;MHVQFIPGDPLNEPQSARTSSATLRPSACPGLLRIVPALDGGICRIKLAGGVISSVQAMAVAEAAQTYAQGVIEATNRANLQIRGIGADHDGLIKALMAAGLGPANPASDDVRNLMLSPTAGLDSRMLFDARPLAAQVLDALENHPRFHELSPKFALSLDAGEALVMLEHAHDVWLSALNLDG
;
A
#
# COMPACT_ATOMS: atom_id res chain seq x y z
N MET A 1 -2.35 -31.84 13.50
CA MET A 1 -1.21 -32.05 12.58
C MET A 1 -0.04 -31.24 13.13
N HIS A 2 0.91 -31.88 13.80
CA HIS A 2 2.08 -31.21 14.37
C HIS A 2 3.07 -30.90 13.25
N VAL A 3 3.30 -29.62 12.95
CA VAL A 3 4.36 -29.21 12.04
C VAL A 3 5.67 -29.28 12.82
N GLN A 4 6.56 -30.20 12.43
CA GLN A 4 7.91 -30.27 12.96
C GLN A 4 8.76 -29.20 12.26
N PHE A 5 9.38 -28.31 13.05
CA PHE A 5 10.30 -27.29 12.58
C PHE A 5 11.63 -27.93 12.17
N ILE A 6 12.03 -27.77 10.91
CA ILE A 6 13.35 -28.20 10.42
C ILE A 6 14.31 -27.00 10.56
N PRO A 7 15.40 -27.12 11.35
CA PRO A 7 16.42 -26.09 11.45
C PRO A 7 17.18 -25.95 10.12
N GLY A 8 17.36 -24.72 9.64
CA GLY A 8 18.08 -24.42 8.39
C GLY A 8 17.20 -24.01 7.21
N ASP A 9 15.89 -23.92 7.40
CA ASP A 9 14.99 -23.27 6.45
C ASP A 9 15.16 -21.73 6.58
N PRO A 10 15.58 -21.00 5.53
CA PRO A 10 15.76 -19.54 5.59
C PRO A 10 14.47 -18.79 5.96
N LEU A 11 13.31 -19.45 5.88
CA LEU A 11 12.02 -18.93 6.34
C LEU A 11 11.84 -18.99 7.88
N ASN A 12 12.68 -19.74 8.60
CA ASN A 12 12.57 -20.02 10.04
C ASN A 12 13.78 -19.57 10.88
N GLU A 13 14.76 -18.88 10.30
CA GLU A 13 15.95 -18.44 11.06
C GLU A 13 15.69 -17.22 11.98
N PRO A 14 16.22 -17.25 13.22
CA PRO A 14 16.13 -16.13 14.14
C PRO A 14 16.90 -14.91 13.64
N GLN A 15 16.34 -13.73 13.87
CA GLN A 15 16.80 -12.42 13.37
C GLN A 15 18.29 -12.14 13.63
N SER A 16 18.88 -12.73 14.69
CA SER A 16 20.29 -12.60 15.06
C SER A 16 21.28 -13.20 14.04
N ALA A 17 20.83 -14.08 13.13
CA ALA A 17 21.70 -14.74 12.14
C ALA A 17 21.85 -13.92 10.85
N ARG A 18 21.02 -12.87 10.65
CA ARG A 18 21.11 -12.01 9.48
C ARG A 18 21.93 -10.77 9.79
N THR A 19 23.11 -10.68 9.18
CA THR A 19 23.87 -9.43 9.08
C THR A 19 23.02 -8.43 8.30
N SER A 20 22.28 -7.57 9.00
CA SER A 20 21.56 -6.47 8.37
C SER A 20 22.60 -5.48 7.84
N SER A 21 23.03 -5.65 6.59
CA SER A 21 23.58 -4.55 5.82
C SER A 21 22.42 -3.63 5.50
N ALA A 22 22.00 -2.84 6.50
CA ALA A 22 21.08 -1.73 6.31
C ALA A 22 21.83 -0.66 5.52
N THR A 23 22.03 -0.93 4.23
CA THR A 23 22.25 0.11 3.26
C THR A 23 20.98 0.93 3.29
N LEU A 24 21.07 2.16 3.81
CA LEU A 24 20.07 3.20 3.62
C LEU A 24 19.76 3.24 2.12
N ARG A 25 18.68 2.58 1.69
CA ARG A 25 18.26 2.64 0.30
C ARG A 25 17.66 4.04 0.13
N PRO A 26 18.26 4.94 -0.66
CA PRO A 26 17.58 6.16 -1.05
C PRO A 26 16.57 5.73 -2.13
N SER A 27 15.44 5.19 -1.69
CA SER A 27 14.32 4.90 -2.57
C SER A 27 13.84 6.26 -3.09
N ALA A 28 14.10 6.56 -4.36
CA ALA A 28 13.65 7.80 -5.02
C ALA A 28 12.14 7.76 -5.37
N CYS A 29 11.38 6.79 -4.86
CA CYS A 29 9.99 6.55 -5.26
C CYS A 29 9.05 7.51 -4.53
N PRO A 30 8.17 8.29 -5.16
CA PRO A 30 7.31 9.21 -4.43
C PRO A 30 6.42 8.50 -3.40
N GLY A 31 6.29 9.13 -2.24
CA GLY A 31 5.40 8.80 -1.12
C GLY A 31 4.63 10.04 -0.69
N LEU A 32 3.89 9.98 0.42
CA LEU A 32 3.17 11.15 0.90
C LEU A 32 4.13 12.11 1.60
N LEU A 33 5.04 11.59 2.42
CA LEU A 33 6.01 12.39 3.17
C LEU A 33 7.24 12.78 2.35
N ARG A 34 7.35 12.25 1.12
CA ARG A 34 8.47 12.52 0.22
C ARG A 34 7.98 12.82 -1.19
N ILE A 35 7.79 14.12 -1.44
CA ILE A 35 7.47 14.66 -2.76
C ILE A 35 8.73 14.62 -3.64
N VAL A 36 8.62 14.03 -4.82
CA VAL A 36 9.74 13.88 -5.76
C VAL A 36 9.59 14.86 -6.92
N PRO A 37 10.66 15.55 -7.36
CA PRO A 37 10.60 16.47 -8.50
C PRO A 37 10.21 15.77 -9.81
N ALA A 38 9.40 16.43 -10.63
CA ALA A 38 9.12 16.08 -12.02
C ALA A 38 9.03 17.34 -12.91
N LEU A 39 8.93 17.15 -14.22
CA LEU A 39 8.92 18.25 -15.21
C LEU A 39 7.78 19.25 -14.98
N ASP A 40 6.63 18.75 -14.52
CA ASP A 40 5.41 19.50 -14.24
C ASP A 40 5.38 20.09 -12.81
N GLY A 41 6.32 19.71 -11.93
CA GLY A 41 6.31 20.03 -10.50
C GLY A 41 6.47 18.76 -9.65
N GLY A 42 6.29 18.86 -8.34
CA GLY A 42 6.41 17.71 -7.45
C GLY A 42 5.35 16.63 -7.71
N ILE A 43 5.67 15.37 -7.38
CA ILE A 43 4.76 14.24 -7.37
C ILE A 43 4.59 13.74 -5.93
N CYS A 44 3.35 13.65 -5.46
CA CYS A 44 2.96 13.04 -4.19
C CYS A 44 2.11 11.80 -4.46
N ARG A 45 2.38 10.71 -3.75
CA ARG A 45 1.57 9.49 -3.82
C ARG A 45 0.84 9.26 -2.50
N ILE A 46 -0.47 9.07 -2.59
CA ILE A 46 -1.36 8.83 -1.45
C ILE A 46 -1.70 7.35 -1.43
N LYS A 47 -1.29 6.66 -0.37
CA LYS A 47 -1.60 5.24 -0.15
C LYS A 47 -3.02 5.12 0.41
N LEU A 48 -3.85 4.29 -0.20
CA LEU A 48 -5.20 3.99 0.27
C LEU A 48 -5.27 2.54 0.71
N ALA A 49 -5.43 2.28 2.01
CA ALA A 49 -5.53 0.92 2.53
C ALA A 49 -6.66 0.15 1.82
N GLY A 50 -6.32 -0.95 1.13
CA GLY A 50 -7.27 -1.74 0.35
C GLY A 50 -7.94 -0.99 -0.80
N GLY A 51 -7.42 0.18 -1.20
CA GLY A 51 -8.01 1.03 -2.22
C GLY A 51 -9.22 1.84 -1.76
N VAL A 52 -9.48 1.89 -0.45
CA VAL A 52 -10.66 2.55 0.12
C VAL A 52 -10.36 4.01 0.42
N ILE A 53 -11.31 4.88 0.09
CA ILE A 53 -11.29 6.30 0.44
C ILE A 53 -12.68 6.76 0.88
N SER A 54 -12.75 7.57 1.94
CA SER A 54 -14.01 8.21 2.36
C SER A 54 -14.31 9.47 1.53
N SER A 55 -15.55 9.94 1.54
CA SER A 55 -15.93 11.19 0.86
C SER A 55 -15.15 12.40 1.40
N VAL A 56 -14.93 12.47 2.72
CA VAL A 56 -14.15 13.54 3.37
C VAL A 56 -12.70 13.52 2.88
N GLN A 57 -12.08 12.34 2.84
CA GLN A 57 -10.73 12.20 2.30
C GLN A 57 -10.65 12.56 0.82
N ALA A 58 -11.61 12.12 0.01
CA ALA A 58 -11.64 12.44 -1.42
C ALA A 58 -11.73 13.95 -1.67
N MET A 59 -12.56 14.66 -0.89
CA MET A 59 -12.63 16.13 -0.94
C MET A 59 -11.31 16.78 -0.52
N ALA A 60 -10.68 16.30 0.55
CA ALA A 60 -9.37 16.81 0.97
C ALA A 60 -8.28 16.63 -0.10
N VAL A 61 -8.27 15.49 -0.82
CA VAL A 61 -7.37 15.28 -1.96
C VAL A 61 -7.66 16.29 -3.08
N ALA A 62 -8.93 16.51 -3.41
CA ALA A 62 -9.34 17.47 -4.43
C ALA A 62 -8.91 18.90 -4.09
N GLU A 63 -9.15 19.34 -2.85
CA GLU A 63 -8.75 20.65 -2.35
C GLU A 63 -7.22 20.81 -2.33
N ALA A 64 -6.49 19.80 -1.87
CA ALA A 64 -5.03 19.81 -1.87
C ALA A 64 -4.45 19.90 -3.29
N ALA A 65 -5.01 19.16 -4.25
CA ALA A 65 -4.57 19.19 -5.64
C ALA A 65 -4.83 20.56 -6.30
N GLN A 66 -5.95 21.22 -5.97
CA GLN A 66 -6.26 22.56 -6.49
C GLN A 66 -5.40 23.65 -5.84
N THR A 67 -5.10 23.52 -4.55
CA THR A 67 -4.40 24.56 -3.77
C THR A 67 -2.90 24.54 -3.99
N TYR A 68 -2.31 23.34 -4.00
CA TYR A 68 -0.85 23.17 -3.97
C TYR A 68 -0.28 22.63 -5.28
N ALA A 69 -1.12 22.26 -6.24
CA ALA A 69 -0.72 21.63 -7.50
C ALA A 69 -1.54 22.16 -8.68
N GLN A 70 -1.55 21.44 -9.80
CA GLN A 70 -2.26 21.84 -11.03
C GLN A 70 -3.71 21.31 -11.11
N GLY A 71 -4.28 20.85 -9.99
CA GLY A 71 -5.63 20.27 -9.95
C GLY A 71 -5.75 18.86 -10.55
N VAL A 72 -4.63 18.21 -10.89
CA VAL A 72 -4.61 16.86 -11.48
C VAL A 72 -4.46 15.79 -10.39
N ILE A 73 -5.36 14.80 -10.42
CA ILE A 73 -5.33 13.60 -9.59
C ILE A 73 -5.38 12.38 -10.49
N GLU A 74 -4.48 11.43 -10.27
CA GLU A 74 -4.41 10.18 -11.02
C GLU A 74 -4.70 9.00 -10.10
N ALA A 75 -5.62 8.12 -10.51
CA ALA A 75 -5.72 6.79 -9.93
C ALA A 75 -4.58 5.91 -10.46
N THR A 76 -3.98 5.11 -9.59
CA THR A 76 -2.87 4.22 -9.96
C THR A 76 -3.36 2.79 -10.16
N ASN A 77 -2.56 1.97 -10.83
CA ASN A 77 -2.81 0.53 -11.00
C ASN A 77 -2.72 -0.29 -9.69
N ARG A 78 -2.44 0.35 -8.56
CA ARG A 78 -2.42 -0.26 -7.21
C ARG A 78 -3.46 0.36 -6.27
N ALA A 79 -4.56 0.86 -6.84
CA ALA A 79 -5.69 1.48 -6.14
C ALA A 79 -5.29 2.61 -5.17
N ASN A 80 -4.16 3.27 -5.43
CA ASN A 80 -3.72 4.48 -4.75
C ASN A 80 -4.02 5.72 -5.60
N LEU A 81 -3.83 6.91 -5.03
CA LEU A 81 -3.93 8.18 -5.75
C LEU A 81 -2.56 8.85 -5.90
N GLN A 82 -2.42 9.71 -6.90
CA GLN A 82 -1.23 10.51 -7.16
C GLN A 82 -1.63 11.95 -7.50
N ILE A 83 -1.01 12.92 -6.83
CA ILE A 83 -1.11 14.34 -7.16
C ILE A 83 0.18 14.72 -7.90
N ARG A 84 0.03 15.44 -9.02
CA ARG A 84 1.14 15.89 -9.87
C ARG A 84 1.15 17.39 -10.04
N GLY A 85 2.33 17.92 -10.38
CA GLY A 85 2.53 19.33 -10.64
C GLY A 85 2.49 20.18 -9.38
N ILE A 86 2.96 19.62 -8.26
CA ILE A 86 3.00 20.30 -6.97
C ILE A 86 3.98 21.48 -7.05
N GLY A 87 3.54 22.64 -6.59
CA GLY A 87 4.33 23.86 -6.53
C GLY A 87 5.33 23.88 -5.37
N ALA A 88 5.76 25.06 -4.93
CA ALA A 88 6.81 25.20 -3.92
C ALA A 88 6.38 24.78 -2.50
N ASP A 89 5.08 24.85 -2.18
CA ASP A 89 4.56 24.56 -0.84
C ASP A 89 4.25 23.06 -0.65
N HIS A 90 5.32 22.27 -0.59
CA HIS A 90 5.27 20.83 -0.33
C HIS A 90 4.71 20.53 1.07
N ASP A 91 5.17 21.25 2.09
CA ASP A 91 4.79 21.01 3.49
C ASP A 91 3.30 21.31 3.72
N GLY A 92 2.75 22.34 3.07
CA GLY A 92 1.33 22.64 3.08
C GLY A 92 0.48 21.48 2.55
N LEU A 93 0.84 20.92 1.39
CA LEU A 93 0.17 19.75 0.82
C LEU A 93 0.25 18.54 1.77
N ILE A 94 1.44 18.24 2.28
CA ILE A 94 1.65 17.12 3.21
C ILE A 94 0.77 17.29 4.44
N LYS A 95 0.79 18.47 5.07
CA LYS A 95 0.01 18.76 6.27
C LYS A 95 -1.50 18.62 6.03
N ALA A 96 -2.00 19.10 4.89
CA ALA A 96 -3.42 19.00 4.53
C ALA A 96 -3.86 17.53 4.40
N LEU A 97 -3.07 16.70 3.71
CA LEU A 97 -3.38 15.28 3.52
C LEU A 97 -3.23 14.49 4.83
N MET A 98 -2.21 14.78 5.64
CA MET A 98 -2.05 14.19 6.98
C MET A 98 -3.25 14.51 7.87
N ALA A 99 -3.74 15.75 7.86
CA ALA A 99 -4.91 16.17 8.64
C ALA A 99 -6.20 15.45 8.21
N ALA A 100 -6.29 15.01 6.95
CA ALA A 100 -7.38 14.17 6.45
C ALA A 100 -7.22 12.67 6.77
N GLY A 101 -6.15 12.28 7.48
CA GLY A 101 -5.88 10.89 7.83
C GLY A 101 -5.44 10.04 6.63
N LEU A 102 -4.80 10.63 5.62
CA LEU A 102 -4.27 9.93 4.43
C LEU A 102 -2.79 9.57 4.54
N GLY A 103 -2.15 9.96 5.64
CA GLY A 103 -0.74 9.69 5.92
C GLY A 103 -0.47 8.29 6.48
N PRO A 104 0.80 7.85 6.43
CA PRO A 104 1.23 6.65 7.14
C PRO A 104 1.12 6.84 8.65
N ALA A 105 0.90 5.76 9.41
CA ALA A 105 0.87 5.84 10.87
C ALA A 105 2.28 6.07 11.46
N ASN A 106 3.32 5.64 10.74
CA ASN A 106 4.72 5.86 11.07
C ASN A 106 5.47 6.35 9.81
N PRO A 107 6.32 7.40 9.88
CA PRO A 107 7.11 7.84 8.72
C PRO A 107 7.92 6.75 8.02
N ALA A 108 8.39 5.73 8.76
CA ALA A 108 9.12 4.60 8.17
C ALA A 108 8.25 3.71 7.25
N SER A 109 6.91 3.76 7.38
CA SER A 109 5.97 2.97 6.58
C SER A 109 5.48 3.67 5.31
N ASP A 110 5.93 4.91 5.03
CA ASP A 110 5.54 5.66 3.82
C ASP A 110 5.88 4.90 2.52
N ASP A 111 7.00 4.17 2.53
CA ASP A 111 7.45 3.35 1.40
C ASP A 111 6.83 1.94 1.38
N VAL A 112 6.15 1.51 2.46
CA VAL A 112 5.48 0.19 2.53
C VAL A 112 4.29 0.19 1.59
N ARG A 113 4.28 -0.75 0.64
CA ARG A 113 3.25 -0.79 -0.41
C ARG A 113 1.89 -1.28 0.09
N ASN A 114 0.90 -0.98 -0.74
CA ASN A 114 -0.48 -1.35 -0.49
C ASN A 114 -0.70 -2.85 -0.71
N LEU A 115 -1.71 -3.37 -0.02
CA LEU A 115 -2.30 -4.66 -0.30
C LEU A 115 -3.47 -4.44 -1.25
N MET A 116 -3.47 -5.13 -2.39
CA MET A 116 -4.58 -5.07 -3.34
C MET A 116 -5.72 -5.98 -2.90
N LEU A 117 -6.94 -5.46 -3.01
CA LEU A 117 -8.20 -6.18 -2.84
C LEU A 117 -9.04 -6.01 -4.10
N SER A 118 -10.07 -6.84 -4.23
CA SER A 118 -11.14 -6.58 -5.20
C SER A 118 -11.77 -5.21 -4.94
N PRO A 119 -12.10 -4.42 -5.97
CA PRO A 119 -12.84 -3.16 -5.80
C PRO A 119 -14.25 -3.37 -5.20
N THR A 120 -14.75 -4.61 -5.19
CA THR A 120 -16.04 -4.99 -4.60
C THR A 120 -15.88 -5.79 -3.30
N ALA A 121 -14.71 -5.78 -2.67
CA ALA A 121 -14.45 -6.49 -1.42
C ALA A 121 -15.47 -6.11 -0.33
N GLY A 122 -16.11 -7.12 0.25
CA GLY A 122 -17.15 -6.95 1.27
C GLY A 122 -18.50 -6.43 0.76
N LEU A 123 -18.66 -6.28 -0.56
CA LEU A 123 -19.91 -5.87 -1.22
C LEU A 123 -20.43 -6.93 -2.18
N ASP A 124 -19.54 -7.73 -2.78
CA ASP A 124 -19.91 -8.74 -3.76
C ASP A 124 -20.56 -9.96 -3.09
N SER A 125 -21.76 -10.35 -3.55
CA SER A 125 -22.45 -11.54 -3.05
C SER A 125 -21.78 -12.86 -3.46
N ARG A 126 -20.84 -12.84 -4.42
CA ARG A 126 -20.08 -14.02 -4.86
C ARG A 126 -18.83 -14.30 -4.02
N MET A 127 -18.42 -13.35 -3.18
CA MET A 127 -17.25 -13.55 -2.32
C MET A 127 -17.42 -14.83 -1.49
N LEU A 128 -16.37 -15.64 -1.41
CA LEU A 128 -16.33 -16.84 -0.56
C LEU A 128 -16.22 -16.45 0.92
N PHE A 129 -15.54 -15.33 1.21
CA PHE A 129 -15.49 -14.72 2.52
C PHE A 129 -15.19 -13.22 2.42
N ASP A 130 -15.41 -12.46 3.50
CA ASP A 130 -14.99 -11.07 3.57
C ASP A 130 -13.48 -10.98 3.85
N ALA A 131 -12.69 -10.58 2.86
CA ALA A 131 -11.24 -10.46 3.01
C ALA A 131 -10.76 -9.22 3.78
N ARG A 132 -11.62 -8.23 4.05
CA ARG A 132 -11.20 -6.96 4.68
C ARG A 132 -10.56 -7.14 6.06
N PRO A 133 -11.06 -8.02 6.96
CA PRO A 133 -10.40 -8.27 8.25
C PRO A 133 -9.01 -8.93 8.12
N LEU A 134 -8.82 -9.82 7.13
CA LEU A 134 -7.51 -10.41 6.85
C LEU A 134 -6.57 -9.36 6.24
N ALA A 135 -7.10 -8.52 5.34
CA ALA A 135 -6.37 -7.44 4.71
C ALA A 135 -5.82 -6.45 5.74
N ALA A 136 -6.64 -6.08 6.72
CA ALA A 136 -6.23 -5.22 7.82
C ALA A 136 -5.07 -5.83 8.63
N GLN A 137 -5.13 -7.12 8.96
CA GLN A 137 -4.05 -7.82 9.67
C GLN A 137 -2.75 -7.87 8.85
N VAL A 138 -2.85 -8.10 7.55
CA VAL A 138 -1.69 -8.11 6.65
C VAL A 138 -1.07 -6.72 6.52
N LEU A 139 -1.88 -5.68 6.35
CA LEU A 139 -1.42 -4.30 6.30
C LEU A 139 -0.75 -3.88 7.61
N ASP A 140 -1.35 -4.21 8.75
CA ASP A 140 -0.78 -3.99 10.08
C ASP A 140 0.58 -4.68 10.22
N ALA A 141 0.68 -5.94 9.81
CA ALA A 141 1.95 -6.68 9.84
C ALA A 141 3.01 -6.01 8.95
N LEU A 142 2.66 -5.64 7.71
CA LEU A 142 3.57 -4.95 6.78
C LEU A 142 4.07 -3.61 7.32
N GLU A 143 3.22 -2.90 8.06
CA GLU A 143 3.55 -1.62 8.67
C GLU A 143 4.40 -1.77 9.94
N ASN A 144 4.06 -2.72 10.81
CA ASN A 144 4.59 -2.81 12.17
C ASN A 144 5.72 -3.83 12.36
N HIS A 145 5.99 -4.72 11.41
CA HIS A 145 7.11 -5.66 11.50
C HIS A 145 8.33 -5.14 10.70
N PRO A 146 9.43 -4.73 11.36
CA PRO A 146 10.57 -4.09 10.70
C PRO A 146 11.19 -4.91 9.56
N ARG A 147 11.16 -6.25 9.65
CA ARG A 147 11.68 -7.14 8.60
C ARG A 147 11.01 -6.92 7.24
N PHE A 148 9.75 -6.48 7.22
CA PHE A 148 9.02 -6.24 5.97
C PHE A 148 9.39 -4.91 5.33
N HIS A 149 10.03 -3.99 6.07
CA HIS A 149 10.59 -2.76 5.50
C HIS A 149 11.82 -3.04 4.62
N GLU A 150 12.43 -4.23 4.74
CA GLU A 150 13.53 -4.67 3.87
C GLU A 150 13.07 -5.10 2.47
N LEU A 151 11.77 -5.37 2.31
CA LEU A 151 11.18 -5.73 1.02
C LEU A 151 11.42 -4.62 -0.02
N SER A 152 11.46 -5.02 -1.28
CA SER A 152 11.58 -4.06 -2.37
C SER A 152 10.42 -3.06 -2.33
N PRO A 153 10.64 -1.75 -2.56
CA PRO A 153 9.54 -0.80 -2.76
C PRO A 153 8.63 -1.14 -3.93
N LYS A 154 9.02 -2.10 -4.78
CA LYS A 154 8.20 -2.63 -5.88
C LYS A 154 7.36 -3.84 -5.48
N PHE A 155 7.63 -4.47 -4.33
CA PHE A 155 6.90 -5.63 -3.83
C PHE A 155 5.41 -5.34 -3.77
N ALA A 156 4.59 -6.28 -4.21
CA ALA A 156 3.16 -6.14 -4.30
C ALA A 156 2.45 -7.45 -3.93
N LEU A 157 1.40 -7.32 -3.12
CA LEU A 157 0.59 -8.41 -2.60
C LEU A 157 -0.88 -8.19 -2.98
N SER A 158 -1.59 -9.25 -3.32
CA SER A 158 -3.03 -9.24 -3.62
C SER A 158 -3.77 -10.31 -2.81
N LEU A 159 -4.95 -9.96 -2.29
CA LEU A 159 -5.94 -10.92 -1.78
C LEU A 159 -7.15 -10.94 -2.71
N ASP A 160 -7.57 -12.14 -3.09
CA ASP A 160 -8.77 -12.42 -3.85
C ASP A 160 -9.67 -13.35 -3.04
N ALA A 161 -10.88 -12.91 -2.73
CA ALA A 161 -11.83 -13.67 -1.94
C ALA A 161 -12.87 -14.38 -2.80
N GLY A 162 -12.70 -14.43 -4.13
CA GLY A 162 -13.66 -15.01 -5.06
C GLY A 162 -14.74 -14.03 -5.52
N GLU A 163 -14.53 -12.72 -5.33
CA GLU A 163 -15.36 -11.70 -5.94
C GLU A 163 -15.36 -11.81 -7.48
N ALA A 164 -16.41 -11.28 -8.09
CA ALA A 164 -16.58 -11.15 -9.53
C ALA A 164 -15.42 -10.49 -10.26
N LEU A 165 -14.96 -9.40 -9.65
CA LEU A 165 -13.98 -8.48 -10.20
C LEU A 165 -12.61 -8.93 -9.71
N VAL A 166 -12.20 -10.09 -10.21
CA VAL A 166 -10.86 -10.62 -10.01
C VAL A 166 -9.93 -10.02 -11.05
N MET A 167 -8.77 -9.57 -10.60
CA MET A 167 -7.72 -9.11 -11.50
C MET A 167 -6.90 -10.32 -11.96
N LEU A 168 -7.32 -10.94 -13.07
CA LEU A 168 -6.72 -12.18 -13.59
C LEU A 168 -5.28 -11.99 -14.09
N GLU A 169 -4.95 -10.82 -14.63
CA GLU A 169 -3.61 -10.48 -15.09
C GLU A 169 -2.99 -9.45 -14.16
N HIS A 170 -1.95 -9.86 -13.43
CA HIS A 170 -1.27 -8.95 -12.52
C HIS A 170 0.21 -9.28 -12.33
N ALA A 171 1.01 -8.25 -12.11
CA ALA A 171 2.43 -8.38 -11.76
C ALA A 171 2.67 -8.40 -10.24
N HIS A 172 1.70 -8.89 -9.44
CA HIS A 172 1.90 -9.07 -8.00
C HIS A 172 2.91 -10.16 -7.72
N ASP A 173 3.79 -9.93 -6.75
CA ASP A 173 4.80 -10.91 -6.32
C ASP A 173 4.16 -12.07 -5.55
N VAL A 174 3.10 -11.78 -4.79
CA VAL A 174 2.31 -12.77 -4.05
C VAL A 174 0.82 -12.52 -4.27
N TRP A 175 0.09 -13.60 -4.54
CA TRP A 175 -1.36 -13.58 -4.67
C TRP A 175 -1.96 -14.72 -3.85
N LEU A 176 -2.86 -14.35 -2.93
CA LEU A 176 -3.62 -15.30 -2.13
C LEU A 176 -5.05 -15.29 -2.66
N SER A 177 -5.47 -16.41 -3.24
CA SER A 177 -6.82 -16.58 -3.79
C SER A 177 -7.60 -17.60 -2.98
N ALA A 178 -8.86 -17.29 -2.72
CA ALA A 178 -9.78 -18.17 -2.03
C ALA A 178 -10.18 -19.35 -2.93
N LEU A 179 -10.15 -20.55 -2.36
CA LEU A 179 -10.56 -21.77 -3.04
C LEU A 179 -11.65 -22.45 -2.22
N ASN A 180 -12.69 -22.93 -2.91
CA ASN A 180 -13.62 -23.87 -2.31
C ASN A 180 -13.02 -25.29 -2.41
N LEU A 181 -12.84 -25.96 -1.27
CA LEU A 181 -12.25 -27.30 -1.20
C LEU A 181 -13.30 -28.42 -1.27
N ASP A 182 -14.58 -28.08 -1.15
CA ASP A 182 -15.69 -29.03 -1.15
C ASP A 182 -16.22 -29.27 -2.58
N GLY A 183 -15.30 -29.62 -3.49
CA GLY A 183 -15.58 -30.03 -4.88
C GLY A 183 -15.53 -31.53 -5.07
#